data_AF-A0A520Q5P8-F1
#
_entry.id   AF-A0A520Q5P8-F1
#
_cell.length_a   1.000
_cell.length_b   1.000
_cell.length_c   1.000
_cell.angle_alpha   90.00
_cell.angle_beta   90.00
_cell.angle_gamma   90.00
#
_symmetry.space_group_name_H-M   'P 1'
#
loop_
_entity.id
_entity.type
_entity.pdbx_description
1 polymer ?
#
loop_
_entity_poly.entity_id
_entity_poly.type
_entity_poly.pdbx_seq_one_letter_code
_entity_poly.pdbx_strand_id
1 'polypeptide(L)' 'MAADRIRVFRFSETAMTEGQDEVNRFLESVGKVHSVTGNIAPQTMRDSSKSLTMGATIPSDILIIVRYED' A
#
# COMPACT_ATOMS: atom_id res chain seq x y z
N MET A 1 -25.94 13.64 -5.48
CA MET A 1 -25.29 12.46 -6.08
C MET A 1 -23.96 12.35 -5.37
N ALA A 2 -23.74 11.31 -4.57
CA ALA A 2 -22.47 11.14 -3.86
C ALA A 2 -21.35 10.97 -4.89
N ALA A 3 -20.20 11.62 -4.68
CA ALA A 3 -19.12 11.60 -5.64
C ALA A 3 -18.26 10.35 -5.44
N ASP A 4 -18.08 9.57 -6.50
CA ASP A 4 -17.19 8.42 -6.53
C ASP A 4 -15.73 8.90 -6.40
N ARG A 5 -15.05 8.49 -5.33
CA ARG A 5 -13.67 8.90 -5.01
C ARG A 5 -12.72 7.73 -4.92
N ILE A 6 -11.43 8.02 -5.12
CA ILE A 6 -10.34 7.06 -5.02
C ILE A 6 -9.29 7.60 -4.06
N ARG A 7 -8.88 6.78 -3.09
CA ARG A 7 -7.70 7.03 -2.25
C ARG A 7 -6.69 5.91 -2.43
N VAL A 8 -5.42 6.29 -2.55
CA VAL A 8 -4.30 5.36 -2.73
C VAL A 8 -3.40 5.43 -1.50
N PHE A 9 -3.05 4.27 -0.96
CA PHE A 9 -2.10 4.09 0.13
C PHE A 9 -0.87 3.35 -0.40
N ARG A 10 0.31 3.75 0.07
CA ARG A 10 1.57 3.06 -0.19
C ARG A 10 2.36 2.98 1.10
N PHE A 11 2.82 1.79 1.45
CA PHE A 11 3.69 1.58 2.60
C PHE A 11 4.64 0.40 2.35
N SER A 12 5.78 0.40 3.04
CA SER A 12 6.74 -0.71 3.01
C SER A 12 6.17 -1.91 3.76
N GLU A 13 6.52 -3.12 3.34
CA GLU A 13 6.26 -4.37 4.06
C GLU A 13 6.81 -4.33 5.51
N THR A 14 7.90 -3.60 5.75
CA THR A 14 8.43 -3.39 7.12
C THR A 14 7.52 -2.53 8.00
N ALA A 15 6.62 -1.74 7.41
CA ALA A 15 5.69 -0.85 8.09
C ALA A 15 4.23 -1.32 7.91
N MET A 16 4.02 -2.64 7.73
CA MET A 16 2.71 -3.22 7.43
C MET A 16 1.66 -2.86 8.48
N THR A 17 2.00 -2.93 9.76
CA THR A 17 1.06 -2.62 10.85
C THR A 17 0.62 -1.15 10.82
N GLU A 18 1.56 -0.22 10.64
CA GLU A 18 1.26 1.21 10.57
C GLU A 18 0.41 1.55 9.34
N GLY A 19 0.74 0.96 8.18
CA GLY A 19 -0.02 1.12 6.95
C GLY A 19 -1.43 0.55 7.04
N GLN A 20 -1.58 -0.61 7.68
CA GLN A 20 -2.89 -1.21 7.94
C GLN A 20 -3.74 -0.32 8.86
N ASP A 21 -3.15 0.22 9.93
CA ASP A 21 -3.85 1.14 10.83
C ASP A 21 -4.30 2.42 10.11
N GLU A 22 -3.48 2.97 9.22
CA GLU A 22 -3.86 4.13 8.41
C GLU A 22 -5.05 3.82 7.49
N VAL A 23 -5.00 2.69 6.78
CA VAL A 23 -6.09 2.25 5.90
C VAL A 23 -7.36 2.03 6.72
N ASN A 24 -7.29 1.37 7.87
CA ASN A 24 -8.45 1.10 8.71
C ASN A 24 -9.08 2.38 9.24
N ARG A 25 -8.29 3.32 9.78
CA ARG A 25 -8.80 4.64 10.21
C ARG A 25 -9.49 5.39 9.09
N PHE A 26 -8.98 5.28 7.86
CA PHE A 26 -9.64 5.88 6.71
C PHE A 26 -10.98 5.19 6.41
N LEU A 27 -11.01 3.86 6.39
CA LEU A 27 -12.24 3.10 6.14
C LEU A 27 -13.33 3.38 7.18
N GLU A 28 -12.95 3.65 8.43
CA GLU A 28 -13.88 4.06 9.49
C GLU A 28 -14.43 5.48 9.29
N SER A 29 -13.70 6.35 8.58
CA SER A 29 -14.09 7.74 8.34
C SER A 29 -15.04 7.95 7.16
N VAL A 30 -15.16 6.96 6.26
CA VAL A 30 -15.94 7.08 5.02
C VAL A 30 -17.34 6.49 5.17
N GLY A 31 -18.32 7.12 4.52
CA GLY A 31 -19.72 6.69 4.61
C GLY A 31 -20.01 5.38 3.89
N LYS A 32 -19.39 5.15 2.72
CA LYS A 32 -19.58 3.92 1.94
C LYS A 32 -18.35 3.57 1.12
N VAL A 33 -17.89 2.33 1.24
CA VAL A 33 -16.77 1.78 0.48
C VAL A 33 -17.31 0.90 -0.65
N HIS A 34 -16.86 1.15 -1.88
CA HIS A 34 -17.22 0.35 -3.05
C HIS A 34 -16.29 -0.82 -3.27
N SER A 35 -14.98 -0.59 -3.17
CA SER A 35 -13.98 -1.64 -3.37
C SER A 35 -12.66 -1.28 -2.71
N VAL A 36 -12.00 -2.28 -2.14
CA VAL A 36 -10.60 -2.20 -1.69
C VAL A 36 -9.82 -3.20 -2.52
N THR A 37 -8.78 -2.74 -3.20
CA THR A 37 -7.89 -3.58 -4.02
C THR A 37 -6.45 -3.30 -3.64
N GLY A 38 -5.58 -4.28 -3.75
CA GLY A 38 -4.19 -4.11 -3.35
C GLY A 38 -3.25 -5.00 -4.13
N ASN A 39 -1.99 -4.58 -4.21
CA ASN A 39 -0.91 -5.37 -4.78
C ASN A 39 0.36 -5.19 -3.94
N ILE A 40 1.15 -6.25 -3.84
CA ILE A 40 2.50 -6.20 -3.29
C ILE A 40 3.45 -6.09 -4.48
N ALA A 41 4.18 -4.99 -4.57
CA ALA A 41 5.17 -4.75 -5.61
C ALA A 41 6.54 -5.26 -5.09
N PRO A 42 7.00 -6.44 -5.54
CA PRO A 42 8.33 -6.92 -5.21
C PRO A 42 9.35 -5.94 -5.78
N GLN A 43 10.29 -5.47 -4.96
CA GLN A 43 11.38 -4.65 -5.43
C GLN A 43 12.33 -5.51 -6.27
N THR A 44 12.42 -5.23 -7.57
CA THR A 44 13.47 -5.80 -8.39
C THR A 44 14.79 -5.12 -8.00
N MET A 45 15.83 -5.92 -7.74
CA MET A 45 17.18 -5.39 -7.46
C MET A 45 17.60 -4.46 -8.60
N ARG A 46 17.55 -3.14 -8.38
CA ARG A 46 18.21 -2.19 -9.26
C ARG A 46 19.69 -2.21 -8.92
N ASP A 47 20.44 -2.77 -9.87
CA ASP A 47 21.89 -2.56 -10.06
C ASP A 47 22.83 -3.38 -9.15
N SER A 48 23.19 -4.57 -9.64
CA SER A 48 24.20 -5.47 -9.05
C SER A 48 25.65 -4.99 -9.24
N SER A 49 25.91 -3.70 -9.46
CA SER A 49 27.27 -3.17 -9.68
C SER A 49 27.97 -2.70 -8.39
N LYS A 50 27.27 -2.71 -7.24
CA LYS A 50 27.88 -2.42 -5.93
C LYS A 50 27.49 -3.49 -4.90
N SER A 51 28.23 -4.61 -4.93
CA SER A 51 28.49 -5.51 -3.80
C SER A 51 27.39 -5.56 -2.73
N LEU A 52 26.26 -6.16 -3.08
CA LEU A 52 25.26 -6.60 -2.11
C LEU A 52 25.83 -7.84 -1.39
N THR A 53 25.97 -7.74 -0.08
CA THR A 53 26.01 -8.89 0.82
C THR A 53 24.90 -9.87 0.40
N MET A 54 25.30 -11.07 -0.05
CA MET A 54 24.35 -12.12 -0.42
C MET A 54 23.41 -12.39 0.77
N GLY A 55 22.13 -12.03 0.64
CA GLY A 55 21.10 -12.36 1.63
C GLY A 55 20.21 -11.20 2.13
N ALA A 56 20.42 -9.96 1.69
CA ALA A 56 19.51 -8.87 2.07
C ALA A 56 18.18 -8.99 1.30
N THR A 57 17.12 -9.45 1.98
CA THR A 57 15.73 -9.31 1.51
C THR A 57 15.36 -7.83 1.46
N ILE A 58 15.09 -7.32 0.26
CA ILE A 58 14.60 -5.95 0.09
C ILE A 58 13.10 -5.97 0.41
N PRO A 59 12.61 -5.14 1.36
CA PRO A 59 11.19 -5.08 1.68
C PRO A 59 10.36 -4.70 0.46
N SER A 60 9.21 -5.35 0.28
CA SER A 60 8.30 -5.03 -0.82
C SER A 60 7.54 -3.74 -0.53
N ASP A 61 7.13 -3.02 -1.57
CA ASP A 61 6.14 -1.96 -1.41
C ASP A 61 4.73 -2.57 -1.48
N ILE A 62 3.83 -2.15 -0.61
CA ILE A 62 2.42 -2.52 -0.63
C ILE A 62 1.63 -1.31 -1.12
N LEU A 63 0.77 -1.52 -2.12
CA LEU A 63 -0.13 -0.52 -2.66
C LEU A 63 -1.57 -0.95 -2.39
N ILE A 64 -2.37 -0.08 -1.78
CA ILE A 64 -3.81 -0.29 -1.56
C ILE A 64 -4.59 0.85 -2.22
N ILE A 65 -5.62 0.51 -2.98
CA ILE A 65 -6.52 1.45 -3.65
C ILE A 65 -7.93 1.23 -3.10
N VAL A 66 -8.51 2.29 -2.53
CA VAL A 66 -9.86 2.30 -1.98
C VAL A 66 -10.75 3.18 -2.85
N ARG A 67 -11.85 2.63 -3.35
CA ARG A 67 -12.94 3.36 -4.00
C ARG A 67 -14.08 3.56 -3.02
N TYR A 68 -14.57 4.79 -2.85
CA TYR A 68 -15.54 5.15 -1.82
C TYR A 68 -16.45 6.30 -2.26
N GLU A 69 -17.58 6.47 -1.57
CA GLU A 69 -18.46 7.65 -1.67
C GLU A 69 -18.14 8.62 -0.53
N ASP A 70 -18.04 9.91 -0.85
CA ASP A 70 -17.95 11.01 0.13
C ASP A 70 -19.33 11.36 0.73
#